data_AF-F0ZXH5-F1
#
_entry.id   AF-F0ZXH5-F1
#
_cell.length_a   1.000
_cell.length_b   1.000
_cell.length_c   1.000
_cell.angle_alpha   90.00
_cell.angle_beta   90.00
_cell.angle_gamma   90.00
#
_symmetry.space_group_name_H-M   'P 1'
#
loop_
_entity.id
_entity.type
_entity.pdbx_description
1 polymer ?
#
loop_
_entity_poly.entity_id
_entity_poly.type
_entity_poly.pdbx_seq_one_letter_code
_entity_poly.pdbx_strand_id
1 'polypeptide(L)' 'QSGEHDSRCSICLDDFIKDQHIKRLPKCSHFYHAECIDEWLTSSKTCPLCKTEL' A
#
# COMPACT_ATOMS: atom_id res chain seq x y z
N GLN A 1 -2.19 -18.89 15.24
CA GLN A 1 -2.72 -17.89 14.30
C GLN A 1 -1.63 -16.84 14.18
N SER A 2 -0.70 -17.06 13.24
CA SER A 2 0.56 -16.31 13.16
C SER A 2 0.35 -15.03 12.35
N GLY A 3 0.72 -13.89 12.93
CA GLY A 3 0.44 -12.56 12.37
C GLY A 3 1.47 -12.13 11.34
N GLU A 4 1.14 -12.29 10.05
CA GLU A 4 1.95 -11.81 8.93
C GLU A 4 1.09 -10.95 7.99
N HIS A 5 0.54 -9.84 8.51
CA HIS A 5 -0.29 -8.92 7.72
C HIS A 5 0.31 -7.52 7.53
N ASP A 6 1.50 -7.24 8.06
CA ASP A 6 2.10 -5.90 7.97
C ASP A 6 3.09 -5.73 6.80
N SER A 7 3.50 -6.84 6.16
CA SER A 7 4.57 -6.84 5.16
C SER A 7 4.10 -7.13 3.72
N ARG A 8 2.81 -6.95 3.42
CA ARG A 8 2.25 -7.20 2.08
C ARG A 8 1.45 -6.02 1.56
N CYS A 9 1.53 -5.80 0.25
CA CYS A 9 0.76 -4.77 -0.42
C CYS A 9 -0.71 -5.17 -0.52
N SER A 10 -1.63 -4.38 0.03
CA SER A 10 -3.07 -4.71 -0.05
C SER A 10 -3.70 -4.47 -1.43
N ILE A 11 -2.95 -3.92 -2.39
CA ILE A 11 -3.42 -3.69 -3.77
C ILE A 11 -3.18 -4.94 -4.62
N CYS A 12 -1.93 -5.41 -4.71
CA CYS A 12 -1.59 -6.63 -5.45
C CYS A 12 -1.62 -7.90 -4.61
N LEU A 13 -1.80 -7.78 -3.29
CA LEU A 13 -1.81 -8.87 -2.30
C LEU A 13 -0.47 -9.62 -2.16
N ASP A 14 0.61 -9.07 -2.70
CA ASP A 14 1.96 -9.64 -2.73
C ASP A 14 2.86 -9.07 -1.62
N ASP A 15 3.91 -9.82 -1.24
CA ASP A 15 4.83 -9.46 -0.17
C ASP A 15 5.84 -8.38 -0.60
N PHE A 16 6.21 -7.52 0.35
CA PHE A 16 7.26 -6.52 0.12
C PHE A 16 8.63 -7.21 0.13
N ILE A 17 9.26 -7.34 -1.04
CA ILE A 17 10.62 -7.90 -1.16
C ILE A 17 11.69 -6.81 -1.10
N LYS A 18 12.92 -7.21 -0.77
CA LYS A 18 14.11 -6.33 -0.88
C LYS A 18 14.25 -5.82 -2.32
N ASP A 19 14.60 -4.55 -2.47
CA ASP A 19 14.69 -3.82 -3.74
C ASP A 19 13.37 -3.38 -4.39
N GLN A 20 12.20 -3.69 -3.82
CA GLN A 20 10.96 -3.07 -4.29
C GLN A 20 10.78 -1.64 -3.77
N HIS A 21 10.29 -0.77 -4.64
CA HIS A 21 9.95 0.60 -4.26
C HIS A 21 8.61 0.58 -3.51
N ILE A 22 8.65 0.90 -2.22
CA ILE A 22 7.47 1.01 -1.37
C ILE A 22 7.18 2.49 -1.10
N LYS A 23 5.91 2.88 -1.19
CA LYS A 23 5.41 4.19 -0.79
C LYS A 23 4.56 4.06 0.46
N ARG A 24 4.76 5.01 1.40
CA ARG A 24 3.96 5.13 2.61
C ARG A 24 3.05 6.36 2.50
N LEU A 25 1.77 6.19 2.79
CA LEU A 25 0.83 7.32 2.79
C LEU A 25 1.01 8.14 4.08
N PRO A 26 1.17 9.47 4.00
CA PRO A 26 1.44 10.31 5.17
C PRO A 26 0.26 10.41 6.15
N LYS A 27 -0.97 10.21 5.68
CA LYS A 27 -2.20 10.37 6.49
C LYS A 27 -2.53 9.17 7.36
N CYS A 28 -2.31 7.96 6.85
CA CYS A 28 -2.69 6.70 7.52
C CYS A 28 -1.50 5.77 7.76
N SER A 29 -0.30 6.14 7.31
CA SER A 29 0.94 5.37 7.45
C SER A 29 0.92 3.95 6.84
N HIS A 30 -0.03 3.65 5.96
CA HIS A 30 -0.06 2.38 5.24
C HIS A 30 0.98 2.33 4.12
N PHE A 31 1.52 1.15 3.89
CA PHE A 31 2.55 0.85 2.89
C PHE A 31 1.96 0.16 1.67
N TYR A 32 2.45 0.53 0.50
CA TYR A 32 2.06 -0.04 -0.79
C TYR A 32 3.25 -0.04 -1.73
N HIS A 33 3.29 -0.95 -2.71
CA HIS A 33 4.23 -0.80 -3.81
C HIS A 33 4.00 0.54 -4.50
N ALA A 34 5.08 1.24 -4.84
CA ALA A 34 5.04 2.53 -5.50
C ALA A 34 4.20 2.45 -6.78
N GLU A 35 4.44 1.43 -7.60
CA GLU A 35 3.67 1.16 -8.82
C GLU A 35 2.17 0.99 -8.52
N CYS A 36 1.82 0.10 -7.57
CA CYS A 36 0.43 -0.17 -7.24
C CYS A 36 -0.31 1.07 -6.71
N ILE A 37 0.32 1.85 -5.82
CA ILE A 37 -0.32 3.06 -5.31
C ILE A 37 -0.34 4.18 -6.34
N ASP A 38 0.69 4.33 -7.19
CA ASP A 38 0.69 5.33 -8.25
C ASP A 38 -0.47 5.08 -9.22
N GLU A 39 -0.68 3.83 -9.66
CA GLU A 39 -1.82 3.46 -10.49
C GLU A 39 -3.15 3.74 -9.78
N TRP A 40 -3.28 3.34 -8.50
CA TRP A 40 -4.50 3.59 -7.73
C TRP A 40 -4.83 5.09 -7.64
N LEU A 41 -3.83 5.93 -7.35
CA LEU A 41 -3.98 7.38 -7.23
C LEU A 41 -4.38 8.05 -8.54
N THR A 42 -4.18 7.41 -9.70
CA THR A 42 -4.70 7.92 -10.98
C THR A 42 -6.23 7.89 -11.05
N SER A 43 -6.86 6.90 -10.42
CA SER A 43 -8.32 6.76 -10.36
C SER A 43 -8.92 7.30 -9.07
N SER A 44 -8.25 7.15 -7.94
CA SER A 44 -8.79 7.47 -6.61
C SER A 44 -7.68 7.88 -5.64
N LYS A 45 -7.72 9.12 -5.17
CA LYS A 45 -6.75 9.69 -4.21
C LYS A 45 -7.04 9.31 -2.75
N THR A 46 -7.50 8.08 -2.53
CA THR A 46 -7.90 7.55 -1.22
C THR A 46 -7.10 6.30 -0.90
N CYS A 47 -6.89 6.03 0.38
CA CYS A 47 -6.19 4.85 0.85
C CYS A 47 -7.03 3.58 0.56
N PRO A 48 -6.50 2.55 -0.13
CA PRO A 48 -7.27 1.33 -0.40
C PRO A 48 -7.57 0.48 0.85
N LEU A 49 -6.79 0.63 1.94
CA LEU A 49 -7.03 -0.09 3.21
C LEU A 49 -8.12 0.55 4.06
N CYS A 50 -8.01 1.86 4.31
CA CYS A 50 -8.85 2.57 5.28
C CYS A 50 -9.72 3.66 4.66
N LYS A 51 -9.64 3.86 3.34
CA LYS A 51 -10.39 4.88 2.58
C LYS A 51 -10.13 6.33 3.01
N THR A 52 -9.04 6.58 3.75
CA THR A 52 -8.58 7.94 4.09
C THR A 52 -8.09 8.66 2.83
N GLU A 53 -8.60 9.87 2.57
CA GLU A 53 -8.09 10.74 1.51
C GLU A 53 -6.66 11.20 1.81
N LEU A 54 -5.81 11.15 0.77
CA LEU A 54 -4.39 11.51 0.84
C LEU A 54 -4.14 13.02 0.92
#